data_AF-A0A955ABG7-F1
#
_entry.id   AF-A0A955ABG7-F1
#
_cell.length_a   1.000
_cell.length_b   1.000
_cell.length_c   1.000
_cell.angle_alpha   90.00
_cell.angle_beta   90.00
_cell.angle_gamma   90.00
#
_symmetry.space_group_name_H-M   'P 1'
#
loop_
_entity.id
_entity.type
_entity.pdbx_description
1 polymer ?
#
loop_
_entity_poly.entity_id
_entity_poly.type
_entity_poly.pdbx_seq_one_letter_code
_entity_poly.pdbx_strand_id
1 'polypeptide(L)'
;QGGETGVVAMQALRGDAVWKAMAEGSWATGGWDPQLFEACLTRSQTLTQPETYSHRYPSVEQIREWVKDPVVYRYEYADGVKATMLLMNGLVGDFTFAARLAGEPQPLSTLFYLPSTPNVVYSAELMSKAEETFLTGKSPNPIDRTLLTTGLVEAGVRSLGSGQKRLETPHLAIRYQAPRASSFAQS
;
A
#
# COMPACT_ATOMS: atom_id res chain seq x y z
N GLN A 1 2.24 16.06 -15.54
CA GLN A 1 3.62 15.75 -15.96
C GLN A 1 4.38 15.36 -14.70
N GLY A 2 5.10 14.25 -14.71
CA GLY A 2 5.72 13.69 -13.51
C GLY A 2 5.56 12.18 -13.51
N GLY A 3 6.68 11.47 -13.57
CA GLY A 3 6.75 10.03 -13.36
C GLY A 3 7.15 9.75 -11.92
N GLU A 4 7.62 8.54 -11.67
CA GLU A 4 8.23 8.18 -10.40
C GLU A 4 9.44 9.08 -10.10
N THR A 5 9.55 9.56 -8.86
CA THR A 5 10.59 10.49 -8.42
C THR A 5 11.65 9.85 -7.52
N GLY A 6 11.38 8.64 -7.03
CA GLY A 6 12.21 7.88 -6.11
C GLY A 6 11.77 8.05 -4.66
N VAL A 7 12.26 7.18 -3.79
CA VAL A 7 11.95 7.21 -2.35
C VAL A 7 13.17 7.69 -1.58
N VAL A 8 13.00 8.69 -0.72
CA VAL A 8 14.10 9.27 0.07
C VAL A 8 14.21 8.64 1.45
N ALA A 9 13.12 8.14 2.01
CA ALA A 9 13.16 7.43 3.28
C ALA A 9 12.05 6.39 3.44
N MET A 10 12.32 5.38 4.27
CA MET A 10 11.41 4.31 4.64
C MET A 10 11.49 4.06 6.15
N GLN A 11 10.34 3.84 6.79
CA GLN A 11 10.21 3.34 8.14
C GLN A 11 9.11 2.27 8.19
N ALA A 12 9.48 1.08 8.62
CA ALA A 12 8.56 0.00 8.91
C ALA A 12 8.34 -0.16 10.42
N LEU A 13 7.08 -0.30 10.81
CA LEU A 13 6.59 -0.48 12.18
C LEU A 13 5.84 -1.81 12.28
N ARG A 14 5.89 -2.45 13.44
CA ARG A 14 5.18 -3.69 13.78
C ARG A 14 4.67 -3.63 15.22
N GLY A 15 3.56 -4.32 15.48
CA GLY A 15 3.03 -4.49 16.85
C GLY A 15 2.69 -3.16 17.52
N ASP A 16 3.10 -2.99 18.79
CA ASP A 16 2.75 -1.81 19.59
C ASP A 16 3.18 -0.46 18.99
N ALA A 17 4.27 -0.45 18.20
CA ALA A 17 4.69 0.76 17.50
C ALA A 17 3.66 1.23 16.47
N VAL A 18 2.91 0.31 15.86
CA VAL A 18 1.81 0.64 14.94
C VAL A 18 0.67 1.30 15.72
N TRP A 19 0.28 0.77 16.87
CA TRP A 19 -0.80 1.33 17.67
C TRP A 19 -0.48 2.72 18.20
N LYS A 20 0.78 2.92 18.62
CA LYS A 20 1.27 4.26 18.97
C LYS A 20 1.17 5.20 17.76
N ALA A 21 1.66 4.80 16.60
CA ALA A 21 1.60 5.60 15.38
C ALA A 21 0.16 5.93 14.95
N MET A 22 -0.78 4.98 15.12
CA MET A 22 -2.20 5.22 14.85
C MET A 22 -2.76 6.34 15.74
N ALA A 23 -2.38 6.37 17.02
CA ALA A 23 -2.80 7.40 17.97
C ALA A 23 -2.18 8.79 17.69
N GLU A 24 -0.99 8.86 17.09
CA GLU A 24 -0.34 10.12 16.70
C GLU A 24 -1.10 10.86 15.58
N GLY A 25 -1.87 10.15 14.75
CA GLY A 25 -2.86 10.73 13.83
C GLY A 25 -2.34 11.66 12.74
N SER A 26 -1.02 11.77 12.53
CA SER A 26 -0.45 12.57 11.44
C SER A 26 0.89 12.03 10.99
N TRP A 27 1.22 12.21 9.71
CA TRP A 27 2.53 11.78 9.21
C TRP A 27 3.69 12.52 9.88
N ALA A 28 3.52 13.80 10.22
CA ALA A 28 4.56 14.61 10.86
C ALA A 28 4.94 14.10 12.26
N THR A 29 3.98 13.52 13.00
CA THR A 29 4.18 12.99 14.36
C THR A 29 4.50 11.49 14.40
N GLY A 30 4.62 10.83 13.24
CA GLY A 30 4.96 9.42 13.15
C GLY A 30 3.80 8.48 12.81
N GLY A 31 2.59 9.02 12.67
CA GLY A 31 1.37 8.31 12.27
C GLY A 31 1.04 8.45 10.78
N TRP A 32 -0.26 8.49 10.49
CA TRP A 32 -0.87 8.69 9.17
C TRP A 32 -2.20 9.44 9.30
N ASP A 33 -2.75 9.92 8.19
CA ASP A 33 -4.03 10.64 8.14
C ASP A 33 -5.20 9.69 8.49
N PRO A 34 -5.92 9.91 9.62
CA PRO A 34 -7.03 9.05 10.04
C PRO A 34 -8.17 9.05 9.02
N GLN A 35 -8.39 10.14 8.29
CA GLN A 35 -9.45 10.22 7.28
C GLN A 35 -9.11 9.36 6.05
N LEU A 36 -7.84 9.21 5.70
CA LEU A 36 -7.43 8.28 4.63
C LEU A 36 -7.58 6.83 5.07
N PHE A 37 -7.23 6.53 6.34
CA PHE A 37 -7.45 5.20 6.91
C PHE A 37 -8.94 4.85 6.94
N GLU A 38 -9.80 5.77 7.40
CA GLU A 38 -11.24 5.60 7.38
C GLU A 38 -11.77 5.40 5.97
N ALA A 39 -11.37 6.26 5.02
CA ALA A 39 -11.77 6.15 3.63
C ALA A 39 -11.43 4.76 3.04
N CYS A 40 -10.23 4.22 3.32
CA CYS A 40 -9.89 2.85 2.95
C CYS A 40 -10.87 1.82 3.52
N LEU A 41 -11.17 1.86 4.82
CA LEU A 41 -12.08 0.89 5.44
C LEU A 41 -13.51 0.97 4.87
N THR A 42 -13.99 2.16 4.51
CA THR A 42 -15.33 2.33 3.90
C THR A 42 -15.47 1.71 2.51
N ARG A 43 -14.36 1.41 1.83
CA ARG A 43 -14.37 0.73 0.52
C ARG A 43 -14.21 -0.78 0.60
N SER A 44 -13.80 -1.29 1.76
CA SER A 44 -13.60 -2.72 1.95
C SER A 44 -14.94 -3.46 1.91
N GLN A 45 -14.97 -4.58 1.19
CA GLN A 45 -16.10 -5.52 1.18
C GLN A 45 -15.89 -6.68 2.15
N THR A 46 -14.71 -6.76 2.76
CA THR A 46 -14.28 -7.81 3.68
C THR A 46 -14.00 -7.29 5.09
N LEU A 47 -14.46 -6.06 5.39
CA LEU A 47 -14.29 -5.44 6.70
C LEU A 47 -14.88 -6.32 7.80
N THR A 48 -14.03 -6.78 8.71
CA THR A 48 -14.42 -7.58 9.87
C THR A 48 -15.51 -6.89 10.67
N GLN A 49 -16.51 -7.67 11.10
CA GLN A 49 -17.66 -7.20 11.85
C GLN A 49 -17.68 -7.84 13.24
N PRO A 50 -18.20 -7.14 14.27
CA PRO A 50 -18.46 -7.75 15.56
C PRO A 50 -19.59 -8.79 15.44
N GLU A 51 -19.63 -9.76 16.35
CA GLU A 51 -20.70 -10.76 16.46
C GLU A 51 -22.01 -10.15 16.99
N THR A 52 -22.60 -9.25 16.20
CA THR A 52 -23.85 -8.55 16.49
C THR A 52 -24.73 -8.50 15.25
N TYR A 53 -26.01 -8.19 15.41
CA TYR A 53 -26.98 -8.07 14.31
C TYR A 53 -26.91 -6.73 13.55
N SER A 54 -25.75 -6.07 13.50
CA SER A 54 -25.59 -4.78 12.82
C SER A 54 -24.21 -4.65 12.18
N HIS A 55 -24.17 -4.18 10.93
CA HIS A 55 -22.93 -3.74 10.30
C HIS A 55 -22.53 -2.39 10.89
N ARG A 56 -21.35 -2.33 11.51
CA ARG A 56 -20.86 -1.10 12.16
C ARG A 56 -19.41 -0.87 11.79
N TYR A 57 -19.07 0.42 11.66
CA TYR A 57 -17.68 0.82 11.62
C TYR A 57 -17.02 0.42 12.96
N PRO A 58 -15.88 -0.28 12.95
CA PRO A 58 -15.29 -0.80 14.17
C PRO A 58 -14.64 0.31 15.00
N SER A 59 -14.69 0.16 16.33
CA SER A 59 -13.93 1.05 17.23
C SER A 59 -12.43 0.76 17.15
N VAL A 60 -11.61 1.68 17.66
CA VAL A 60 -10.15 1.50 17.73
C VAL A 60 -9.78 0.29 18.59
N GLU A 61 -10.52 0.06 19.67
CA GLU A 61 -10.34 -1.08 20.56
C GLU A 61 -10.62 -2.39 19.84
N GLN A 62 -11.70 -2.45 19.04
CA GLN A 62 -12.03 -3.62 18.22
C GLN A 62 -10.99 -3.88 17.15
N ILE A 63 -10.53 -2.83 16.44
CA ILE A 63 -9.45 -2.95 15.46
C ILE A 63 -8.19 -3.56 16.11
N ARG A 64 -7.81 -3.07 17.29
CA ARG A 64 -6.65 -3.59 18.04
C ARG A 64 -6.88 -5.01 18.54
N GLU A 65 -8.09 -5.36 18.91
CA GLU A 65 -8.46 -6.71 19.29
C GLU A 65 -8.33 -7.68 18.11
N TRP A 66 -8.81 -7.31 16.93
CA TRP A 66 -8.83 -8.21 15.78
C TRP A 66 -7.47 -8.33 15.07
N VAL A 67 -6.71 -7.24 15.01
CA VAL A 67 -5.40 -7.23 14.33
C VAL A 67 -4.29 -7.55 15.32
N LYS A 68 -3.85 -8.81 15.35
CA LYS A 68 -2.87 -9.28 16.34
C LYS A 68 -1.43 -8.89 16.03
N ASP A 69 -1.04 -8.86 14.75
CA ASP A 69 0.31 -8.53 14.30
C ASP A 69 0.27 -7.51 13.14
N PRO A 70 -0.02 -6.23 13.44
CA PRO A 70 -0.06 -5.21 12.40
C PRO A 70 1.34 -4.89 11.91
N VAL A 71 1.47 -4.60 10.62
CA VAL A 71 2.70 -4.05 10.03
C VAL A 71 2.36 -2.82 9.21
N VAL A 72 3.12 -1.74 9.40
CA VAL A 72 2.95 -0.50 8.65
C VAL A 72 4.27 -0.09 8.01
N TYR A 73 4.24 0.26 6.74
CA TYR A 73 5.36 0.85 6.02
C TYR A 73 5.04 2.31 5.70
N ARG A 74 5.84 3.22 6.23
CA ARG A 74 5.77 4.67 6.00
C ARG A 74 6.96 5.07 5.17
N TYR A 75 6.74 5.71 4.03
CA TYR A 75 7.84 6.16 3.17
C TYR A 75 7.53 7.50 2.53
N GLU A 76 8.59 8.21 2.19
CA GLU A 76 8.56 9.55 1.62
C GLU A 76 9.20 9.54 0.25
N TYR A 77 8.47 10.03 -0.75
CA TYR A 77 8.96 10.23 -2.10
C TYR A 77 9.81 11.49 -2.19
N ALA A 78 10.68 11.56 -3.19
CA ALA A 78 11.57 12.70 -3.41
C ALA A 78 10.84 14.00 -3.76
N ASP A 79 9.60 13.92 -4.23
CA ASP A 79 8.71 15.07 -4.46
C ASP A 79 7.90 15.49 -3.22
N GLY A 80 8.11 14.83 -2.08
CA GLY A 80 7.46 15.13 -0.81
C GLY A 80 6.13 14.40 -0.59
N VAL A 81 5.67 13.57 -1.55
CA VAL A 81 4.53 12.68 -1.35
C VAL A 81 4.85 11.71 -0.21
N LYS A 82 3.88 11.54 0.69
CA LYS A 82 3.98 10.69 1.88
C LYS A 82 3.04 9.53 1.72
N ALA A 83 3.57 8.32 1.77
CA ALA A 83 2.79 7.10 1.65
C ALA A 83 2.80 6.30 2.95
N THR A 84 1.70 5.60 3.21
CA THR A 84 1.56 4.67 4.32
C THR A 84 0.82 3.44 3.81
N MET A 85 1.46 2.28 3.91
CA MET A 85 0.90 0.98 3.57
C MET A 85 0.64 0.22 4.87
N LEU A 86 -0.59 -0.23 5.09
CA LEU A 86 -1.02 -0.88 6.32
C LEU A 86 -1.41 -2.33 6.04
N LEU A 87 -0.76 -3.27 6.71
CA LEU A 87 -1.10 -4.68 6.71
C LEU A 87 -1.89 -4.95 8.00
N MET A 88 -3.22 -4.91 7.88
CA MET A 88 -4.16 -5.03 8.99
C MET A 88 -4.85 -6.40 8.97
N ASN A 89 -4.06 -7.47 8.99
CA ASN A 89 -4.56 -8.84 8.95
C ASN A 89 -5.53 -9.08 10.13
N GLY A 90 -6.74 -9.54 9.82
CA GLY A 90 -7.84 -9.69 10.78
C GLY A 90 -8.86 -8.55 10.74
N LEU A 91 -8.57 -7.43 10.07
CA LEU A 91 -9.53 -6.33 9.85
C LEU A 91 -10.10 -6.30 8.43
N VAL A 92 -9.26 -6.50 7.42
CA VAL A 92 -9.64 -6.53 6.00
C VAL A 92 -8.89 -7.67 5.29
N GLY A 93 -9.54 -8.28 4.30
CA GLY A 93 -8.94 -9.30 3.43
C GLY A 93 -8.74 -8.83 1.98
N ASP A 94 -9.23 -7.63 1.64
CA ASP A 94 -9.10 -6.99 0.35
C ASP A 94 -8.10 -5.82 0.36
N PHE A 95 -7.84 -5.26 -0.82
CA PHE A 95 -6.90 -4.16 -1.00
C PHE A 95 -7.65 -2.87 -1.29
N THR A 96 -7.49 -1.88 -0.42
CA THR A 96 -8.09 -0.54 -0.58
C THR A 96 -7.00 0.52 -0.66
N PHE A 97 -7.32 1.63 -1.31
CA PHE A 97 -6.41 2.76 -1.47
C PHE A 97 -7.17 4.06 -1.27
N ALA A 98 -6.54 5.01 -0.59
CA ALA A 98 -7.04 6.37 -0.47
C ALA A 98 -5.90 7.39 -0.61
N ALA A 99 -6.21 8.56 -1.17
CA ALA A 99 -5.24 9.63 -1.35
C ALA A 99 -5.87 11.02 -1.26
N ARG A 100 -5.05 12.00 -0.83
CA ARG A 100 -5.34 13.42 -1.00
C ARG A 100 -4.90 13.85 -2.39
N LEU A 101 -5.81 14.44 -3.15
CA LEU A 101 -5.49 15.06 -4.43
C LEU A 101 -5.47 16.58 -4.27
N ALA A 102 -4.48 17.24 -4.89
CA ALA A 102 -4.39 18.69 -4.85
C ALA A 102 -5.64 19.31 -5.50
N GLY A 103 -6.28 20.24 -4.80
CA GLY A 103 -7.51 20.89 -5.25
C GLY A 103 -8.80 20.13 -4.96
N GLU A 104 -8.73 18.88 -4.48
CA GLU A 104 -9.91 18.09 -4.12
C GLU A 104 -10.12 18.08 -2.60
N PRO A 105 -11.29 18.53 -2.10
CA PRO A 105 -11.56 18.57 -0.66
C PRO A 105 -11.77 17.18 -0.07
N GLN A 106 -12.33 16.25 -0.86
CA GLN A 106 -12.63 14.88 -0.43
C GLN A 106 -11.49 13.93 -0.83
N PRO A 107 -11.17 12.92 0.00
CA PRO A 107 -10.16 11.93 -0.37
C PRO A 107 -10.65 11.08 -1.56
N LEU A 108 -9.76 10.83 -2.52
CA LEU A 108 -9.94 9.72 -3.46
C LEU A 108 -9.91 8.43 -2.65
N SER A 109 -10.81 7.49 -2.95
CA SER A 109 -10.84 6.19 -2.29
C SER A 109 -11.38 5.11 -3.21
N THR A 110 -10.68 3.97 -3.29
CA THR A 110 -10.99 2.86 -4.19
C THR A 110 -10.71 1.49 -3.57
N LEU A 111 -11.40 0.47 -4.09
CA LEU A 111 -11.16 -0.95 -3.84
C LEU A 111 -10.49 -1.56 -5.08
N PHE A 112 -9.46 -2.39 -4.89
CA PHE A 112 -8.92 -3.23 -5.96
C PHE A 112 -9.67 -4.56 -5.98
N TYR A 113 -10.41 -4.81 -7.06
CA TYR A 113 -11.08 -6.09 -7.24
C TYR A 113 -10.08 -7.18 -7.63
N LEU A 114 -10.09 -8.25 -6.86
CA LEU A 114 -9.46 -9.51 -7.26
C LEU A 114 -10.51 -10.44 -7.87
N PRO A 115 -10.12 -11.30 -8.82
CA PRO A 115 -10.97 -12.38 -9.28
C PRO A 115 -11.49 -13.22 -8.10
N SER A 116 -12.77 -13.59 -8.13
CA SER A 116 -13.37 -14.43 -7.08
C SER A 116 -12.74 -15.82 -7.09
N THR A 117 -12.40 -16.36 -5.92
CA THR A 117 -11.96 -17.75 -5.80
C THR A 117 -13.03 -18.73 -6.30
N PRO A 118 -12.66 -19.83 -6.96
CA PRO A 118 -11.30 -20.35 -7.14
C PRO A 118 -10.54 -19.77 -8.34
N ASN A 119 -11.11 -18.80 -9.07
CA ASN A 119 -10.50 -18.27 -10.28
C ASN A 119 -9.26 -17.41 -9.94
N VAL A 120 -8.12 -17.76 -10.54
CA VAL A 120 -6.84 -17.04 -10.38
C VAL A 120 -6.42 -16.40 -11.71
N VAL A 121 -7.35 -15.71 -12.37
CA VAL A 121 -7.15 -15.12 -13.71
C VAL A 121 -5.95 -14.17 -13.76
N TYR A 122 -5.62 -13.52 -12.64
CA TYR A 122 -4.41 -12.69 -12.52
C TYR A 122 -3.12 -13.45 -12.89
N SER A 123 -3.06 -14.77 -12.67
CA SER A 123 -1.93 -15.61 -13.07
C SER A 123 -1.89 -15.85 -14.58
N ALA A 124 -3.04 -15.98 -15.23
CA ALA A 124 -3.13 -16.10 -16.68
C ALA A 124 -2.66 -14.80 -17.36
N GLU A 125 -3.10 -13.65 -16.83
CA GLU A 125 -2.67 -12.33 -17.28
C GLU A 125 -1.16 -12.11 -17.10
N LEU A 126 -0.60 -12.54 -15.96
CA LEU A 126 0.83 -12.52 -15.73
C LEU A 126 1.59 -13.34 -16.79
N MET A 127 1.09 -14.55 -17.10
CA MET A 127 1.73 -15.41 -18.12
C MET A 127 1.59 -14.85 -19.53
N SER A 128 0.47 -14.20 -19.87
CA SER A 128 0.32 -13.49 -21.14
C SER A 128 1.40 -12.40 -21.30
N LYS A 129 1.74 -11.68 -20.23
CA LYS A 129 2.84 -10.70 -20.24
C LYS A 129 4.23 -11.33 -20.32
N ALA A 130 4.42 -12.51 -19.73
CA ALA A 130 5.65 -13.27 -19.90
C ALA A 130 5.83 -13.74 -21.36
N GLU A 131 4.77 -14.25 -21.99
CA GLU A 131 4.76 -14.64 -23.41
C GLU A 131 5.08 -13.45 -24.32
N GLU A 132 4.45 -12.30 -24.11
CA GLU A 132 4.74 -11.05 -24.84
C GLU A 132 6.23 -10.69 -24.74
N THR A 133 6.83 -10.87 -23.56
CA THR A 133 8.26 -10.64 -23.33
C THR A 133 9.12 -11.61 -24.12
N PHE A 134 8.79 -12.91 -24.14
CA PHE A 134 9.54 -13.91 -24.89
C PHE A 134 9.48 -13.70 -26.40
N LEU A 135 8.31 -13.30 -26.92
CA LEU A 135 8.12 -13.05 -28.35
C LEU A 135 8.82 -11.77 -28.82
N THR A 136 8.82 -10.72 -27.99
CA THR A 136 9.29 -9.39 -28.42
C THR A 136 10.69 -9.04 -27.90
N GLY A 137 11.18 -9.75 -26.88
CA GLY A 137 12.39 -9.39 -26.13
C GLY A 137 12.26 -8.09 -25.32
N LYS A 138 11.06 -7.53 -25.17
CA LYS A 138 10.80 -6.25 -24.48
C LYS A 138 10.02 -6.47 -23.19
N SER A 139 10.46 -5.82 -22.12
CA SER A 139 9.75 -5.87 -20.84
C SER A 139 8.40 -5.13 -20.92
N PRO A 140 7.30 -5.70 -20.38
CA PRO A 140 5.96 -5.11 -20.40
C PRO A 140 5.81 -3.95 -19.40
N ASN A 141 6.77 -3.80 -18.48
CA ASN A 141 6.86 -2.70 -17.53
C ASN A 141 8.30 -2.17 -17.43
N PRO A 142 8.51 -0.89 -17.05
CA PRO A 142 9.84 -0.35 -16.81
C PRO A 142 10.58 -1.17 -15.74
N ILE A 143 11.81 -1.63 -16.04
CA ILE A 143 12.59 -2.45 -15.10
C ILE A 143 12.94 -1.67 -13.83
N ASP A 144 13.09 -0.35 -13.95
CA ASP A 144 13.28 0.61 -12.86
C ASP A 144 12.16 0.52 -11.81
N ARG A 145 10.92 0.25 -12.23
CA ARG A 145 9.80 0.03 -11.29
C ARG A 145 10.08 -1.18 -10.41
N THR A 146 10.55 -2.28 -11.00
CA THR A 146 10.91 -3.50 -10.27
C THR A 146 12.05 -3.23 -9.29
N LEU A 147 13.08 -2.51 -9.71
CA LEU A 147 14.20 -2.12 -8.84
C LEU A 147 13.72 -1.28 -7.66
N LEU A 148 12.88 -0.27 -7.93
CA LEU A 148 12.33 0.59 -6.88
C LEU A 148 11.52 -0.21 -5.87
N THR A 149 10.55 -1.01 -6.31
CA THR A 149 9.69 -1.77 -5.39
C THR A 149 10.48 -2.82 -4.62
N THR A 150 11.48 -3.45 -5.25
CA THR A 150 12.35 -4.43 -4.59
C THR A 150 13.17 -3.76 -3.50
N GLY A 151 13.80 -2.62 -3.81
CA GLY A 151 14.57 -1.87 -2.83
C GLY A 151 13.69 -1.27 -1.73
N LEU A 152 12.44 -0.91 -2.02
CA LEU A 152 11.48 -0.45 -1.01
C LEU A 152 11.12 -1.56 -0.01
N VAL A 153 10.88 -2.78 -0.50
CA VAL A 153 10.66 -3.97 0.34
C VAL A 153 11.90 -4.26 1.19
N GLU A 154 13.08 -4.23 0.58
CA GLU A 154 14.35 -4.44 1.27
C GLU A 154 14.58 -3.44 2.40
N ALA A 155 14.36 -2.15 2.14
CA ALA A 155 14.48 -1.09 3.13
C ALA A 155 13.47 -1.28 4.27
N GLY A 156 12.24 -1.72 3.95
CA GLY A 156 11.23 -2.06 4.94
C GLY A 156 11.66 -3.20 5.87
N VAL A 157 12.19 -4.30 5.30
CA VAL A 157 12.72 -5.43 6.06
C VAL A 157 13.91 -5.00 6.93
N ARG A 158 14.84 -4.21 6.39
CA ARG A 158 15.97 -3.66 7.14
C ARG A 158 15.51 -2.74 8.26
N SER A 159 14.49 -1.92 8.04
CA SER A 159 13.91 -1.07 9.09
C SER A 159 13.41 -1.93 10.25
N LEU A 160 12.61 -2.97 9.97
CA LEU A 160 12.14 -3.89 11.01
C LEU A 160 13.32 -4.57 11.75
N GLY A 161 14.29 -5.08 11.01
CA GLY A 161 15.46 -5.77 11.55
C GLY A 161 16.44 -4.87 12.33
N SER A 162 16.35 -3.55 12.17
CA SER A 162 17.22 -2.56 12.85
C SER A 162 16.51 -1.81 13.98
N GLY A 163 15.42 -2.38 14.50
CA GLY A 163 14.65 -1.78 15.59
C GLY A 163 13.61 -0.75 15.13
N GLN A 164 13.05 -0.94 13.94
CA GLN A 164 11.96 -0.12 13.38
C GLN A 164 12.37 1.34 13.11
N LYS A 165 13.66 1.54 12.81
CA LYS A 165 14.26 2.87 12.58
C LYS A 165 13.89 3.39 11.19
N ARG A 166 13.67 4.70 11.08
CA ARG A 166 13.61 5.37 9.78
C ARG A 166 14.97 5.28 9.11
N LEU A 167 15.00 4.80 7.87
CA LEU A 167 16.19 4.65 7.04
C LEU A 167 16.11 5.62 5.86
N GLU A 168 17.22 6.32 5.60
CA GLU A 168 17.41 7.04 4.34
C GLU A 168 17.63 6.03 3.21
N THR A 169 17.10 6.31 2.03
CA THR A 169 17.15 5.40 0.88
C THR A 169 17.79 6.06 -0.34
N PRO A 170 19.06 6.51 -0.28
CA PRO A 170 19.72 7.18 -1.42
C PRO A 170 19.83 6.28 -2.66
N HIS A 171 19.87 4.96 -2.46
CA HIS A 171 19.88 3.96 -3.53
C HIS A 171 18.53 3.81 -4.26
N LEU A 172 17.45 4.41 -3.73
CA LEU A 172 16.11 4.45 -4.34
C LEU A 172 15.82 5.76 -5.06
N ALA A 173 16.87 6.53 -5.41
CA ALA A 173 16.78 7.68 -6.31
C ALA A 173 16.54 7.22 -7.78
N ILE A 174 15.53 6.39 -7.98
CA ILE A 174 15.17 5.75 -9.24
C ILE A 174 13.99 6.51 -9.83
N ARG A 175 14.08 6.88 -11.11
CA ARG A 175 13.03 7.59 -11.84
C ARG A 175 12.61 6.79 -13.05
N TYR A 176 11.31 6.68 -13.26
CA TYR A 176 10.76 6.04 -14.45
C TYR A 176 9.43 6.64 -14.85
N GLN A 177 9.07 6.46 -16.12
CA GLN A 177 7.77 6.84 -16.64
C GLN A 177 6.88 5.60 -16.69
N ALA A 178 5.78 5.61 -15.95
CA ALA A 178 4.77 4.55 -16.05
C ALA A 178 4.09 4.58 -17.43
N PRO A 179 3.72 3.40 -17.99
CA PRO A 179 2.94 3.34 -19.21
C PRO A 179 1.64 4.14 -19.11
N ARG A 180 1.25 4.82 -20.19
CA ARG A 180 -0.02 5.57 -20.22
C ARG A 180 -1.23 4.65 -20.32
N ALA A 181 -1.07 3.51 -20.99
CA ALA A 181 -2.14 2.52 -21.13
C ALA A 181 -2.29 1.73 -19.82
N SER A 182 -3.53 1.47 -19.42
CA SER A 182 -3.82 0.56 -18.31
C SER A 182 -3.40 -0.85 -18.67
N SER A 183 -2.78 -1.56 -17.73
CA SER A 183 -2.53 -3.01 -17.82
C SER A 183 -3.64 -3.83 -17.15
N PHE A 184 -4.79 -3.22 -16.85
CA PHE A 184 -5.94 -3.94 -16.32
C PHE A 184 -6.50 -4.88 -17.38
N ALA A 185 -6.66 -6.15 -17.01
CA ALA A 185 -7.21 -7.17 -17.89
C ALA A 185 -8.67 -6.87 -18.24
N GLN A 186 -8.98 -6.89 -19.53
CA GLN A 186 -10.33 -6.76 -20.06
C GLN A 186 -10.67 -8.07 -20.76
N SER A 187 -11.24 -9.00 -19.99
CA SER A 187 -11.76 -10.28 -20.50
C SER A 187 -13.27 -10.23 -20.67
#